data_AF-A0A7G8E5I5-F1
#
_entry.id   AF-A0A7G8E5I5-F1
#
_cell.length_a   1.000
_cell.length_b   1.000
_cell.length_c   1.000
_cell.angle_alpha   90.00
_cell.angle_beta   90.00
_cell.angle_gamma   90.00
#
_symmetry.space_group_name_H-M   'P 1'
#
loop_
_entity.id
_entity.type
_entity.pdbx_description
1 polymer ?
#
loop_
_entity_poly.entity_id
_entity_poly.type
_entity_poly.pdbx_seq_one_letter_code
_entity_poly.pdbx_strand_id
1 'polypeptide(L)' 'MSFTLPGLLPWRFKIVLIGQQVVLEASSEDQQLSTVLEPGGSRIRRGYDLIKAPQCALIR' A
#
# COMPACT_ATOMS: atom_id res chain seq x y z
N MET A 1 -9.76 -3.79 -6.97
CA MET A 1 -9.15 -5.13 -7.09
C MET A 1 -7.92 -5.19 -6.19
N SER A 2 -7.73 -6.28 -5.45
CA SER A 2 -6.58 -6.49 -4.57
C SER A 2 -5.50 -7.36 -5.25
N PHE A 3 -4.25 -7.21 -4.81
CA PHE A 3 -3.11 -7.98 -5.31
C PHE A 3 -2.09 -8.25 -4.20
N THR A 4 -1.16 -9.17 -4.46
CA THR A 4 -0.03 -9.48 -3.59
C THR A 4 1.27 -9.12 -4.29
N LEU A 5 2.34 -8.96 -3.51
CA LEU A 5 3.69 -8.74 -4.02
C LEU A 5 4.60 -9.87 -3.55
N PRO A 6 5.47 -10.41 -4.43
CA PRO A 6 6.42 -11.46 -4.06
C PRO A 6 7.29 -11.04 -2.87
N GLY A 7 7.43 -11.92 -1.87
CA GLY A 7 8.25 -11.66 -0.69
C GLY A 7 7.63 -10.69 0.34
N LEU A 8 6.40 -10.21 0.13
CA LEU A 8 5.69 -9.34 1.07
C LEU A 8 4.46 -10.01 1.70
N LEU A 9 4.35 -11.34 1.71
CA LEU A 9 3.34 -11.99 2.56
C LEU A 9 3.62 -11.61 4.03
N PRO A 10 2.59 -11.33 4.86
CA PRO A 10 1.16 -11.55 4.63
C PRO A 10 0.39 -10.37 3.99
N TRP A 11 1.06 -9.34 3.49
CA TRP A 11 0.41 -8.11 3.04
C TRP A 11 -0.43 -8.29 1.77
N ARG A 12 -1.66 -7.76 1.81
CA ARG A 12 -2.52 -7.57 0.64
C ARG A 12 -2.58 -6.09 0.27
N PHE A 13 -2.46 -5.82 -1.02
CA PHE A 13 -2.42 -4.47 -1.55
C PHE A 13 -3.69 -4.17 -2.34
N LYS A 14 -4.13 -2.91 -2.33
CA LYS A 14 -5.18 -2.41 -3.21
C LYS A 14 -4.94 -0.94 -3.53
N ILE A 15 -5.44 -0.50 -4.68
CA ILE A 15 -5.47 0.91 -5.04
C ILE A 15 -6.86 1.45 -4.74
N VAL A 16 -6.93 2.57 -4.03
CA VAL A 16 -8.16 3.29 -3.71
C VAL A 16 -8.04 4.75 -4.18
N LEU A 17 -9.16 5.37 -4.50
CA LEU A 17 -9.23 6.79 -4.82
C LEU A 17 -9.81 7.52 -3.60
N ILE A 18 -9.07 8.49 -3.07
CA ILE A 18 -9.53 9.34 -1.96
C ILE A 18 -9.50 10.79 -2.47
N GLY A 19 -10.68 11.34 -2.75
CA GLY A 19 -10.79 12.62 -3.44
C GLY A 19 -10.13 12.57 -4.82
N GLN A 20 -9.11 13.41 -5.03
CA GLN A 20 -8.32 13.47 -6.27
C GLN A 20 -7.02 12.64 -6.20
N GLN A 21 -6.77 11.94 -5.09
CA GLN A 21 -5.53 11.21 -4.87
C GLN A 21 -5.71 9.72 -5.13
N VAL A 22 -4.71 9.12 -5.78
CA VAL A 22 -4.58 7.67 -5.90
C VAL A 22 -3.78 7.19 -4.70
N VAL A 23 -4.32 6.25 -3.92
CA VAL A 23 -3.68 5.74 -2.70
C VAL A 23 -3.45 4.24 -2.85
N LEU A 24 -2.24 3.81 -2.50
CA LEU A 24 -1.90 2.41 -2.30
C LEU A 24 -2.11 2.07 -0.83
N GLU A 25 -3.05 1.16 -0.56
CA GLU A 25 -3.21 0.59 0.77
C GLU A 25 -2.59 -0.79 0.82
N ALA A 26 -1.89 -1.09 1.93
CA ALA A 26 -1.43 -2.42 2.27
C ALA A 26 -2.07 -2.83 3.61
N SER A 27 -2.64 -4.01 3.67
CA SER A 27 -3.28 -4.55 4.88
C SER A 27 -2.73 -5.94 5.20
N SER A 28 -2.40 -6.16 6.47
CA SER A 28 -2.20 -7.47 7.11
C SER A 28 -3.31 -7.68 8.17
N GLU A 29 -3.26 -8.77 8.95
CA GLU A 29 -4.29 -9.07 9.96
C GLU A 29 -4.47 -7.93 10.97
N ASP A 30 -3.36 -7.34 11.44
CA ASP A 30 -3.39 -6.35 12.54
C ASP A 30 -3.00 -4.93 12.12
N GLN A 31 -2.56 -4.75 10.86
CA GLN A 31 -2.00 -3.48 10.41
C GLN A 31 -2.55 -3.02 9.06
N GLN A 32 -2.70 -1.72 8.94
CA GLN A 32 -3.02 -1.06 7.67
C GLN A 32 -2.05 0.09 7.42
N LEU A 33 -1.38 0.05 6.28
CA LEU A 33 -0.45 1.05 5.80
C LEU A 33 -1.04 1.71 4.56
N SER A 34 -0.69 2.98 4.33
CA SER A 34 -1.10 3.69 3.12
C SER A 34 -0.03 4.65 2.64
N THR A 35 0.01 4.88 1.33
CA THR A 35 0.82 5.93 0.71
C THR A 35 0.13 6.46 -0.54
N VAL A 36 0.34 7.73 -0.84
CA VAL A 36 -0.15 8.35 -2.07
C VAL A 36 0.72 7.90 -3.24
N LEU A 37 0.08 7.47 -4.32
CA LEU A 37 0.72 7.17 -5.59
C LEU A 37 0.71 8.42 -6.46
N GLU A 38 1.89 8.88 -6.82
CA GLU A 38 2.06 9.90 -7.85
C GLU A 38 1.50 9.41 -9.19
N PRO A 39 0.95 10.30 -10.04
CA PRO A 39 0.55 9.96 -11.40
C PRO A 39 1.69 9.31 -12.19
N GLY A 40 1.42 8.14 -12.77
CA GLY A 40 2.45 7.35 -13.48
C GLY A 40 3.44 6.60 -12.59
N GLY A 41 3.30 6.69 -11.26
CA GLY A 41 4.13 5.97 -10.31
C GLY A 41 3.91 4.46 -10.34
N SER A 42 4.98 3.68 -10.15
CA SER A 42 4.88 2.22 -10.10
C SER A 42 4.28 1.75 -8.79
N ARG A 43 3.07 1.18 -8.85
CA ARG A 43 2.39 0.52 -7.72
C ARG A 43 3.21 -0.61 -7.08
N ILE A 44 4.02 -1.32 -7.88
CA ILE A 44 4.84 -2.43 -7.41
C ILE A 44 5.97 -1.90 -6.55
N ARG A 45 6.78 -0.97 -7.09
CA ARG A 45 7.89 -0.36 -6.35
C ARG A 45 7.41 0.32 -5.07
N ARG A 46 6.31 1.07 -5.17
CA ARG A 46 5.71 1.74 -4.01
C ARG A 46 5.17 0.78 -2.96
N GLY A 47 4.70 -0.41 -3.35
CA GLY A 47 4.32 -1.44 -2.39
C GLY A 47 5.51 -1.95 -1.57
N TYR A 48 6.67 -2.19 -2.21
CA TYR A 48 7.90 -2.55 -1.49
C TYR A 48 8.39 -1.41 -0.58
N ASP A 49 8.39 -0.18 -1.10
CA ASP A 49 8.81 1.01 -0.33
C ASP A 49 7.92 1.20 0.91
N LEU A 50 6.59 1.03 0.77
CA LEU A 50 5.62 1.19 1.85
C LEU A 50 5.86 0.22 3.01
N ILE A 51 6.18 -1.05 2.71
CA ILE A 51 6.48 -2.03 3.76
C ILE A 51 7.85 -1.78 4.39
N LYS A 52 8.84 -1.36 3.58
CA LYS A 52 10.22 -1.13 4.06
C LYS A 52 10.34 0.13 4.93
N ALA A 53 9.59 1.17 4.61
CA ALA A 53 9.62 2.47 5.29
C ALA A 53 8.18 3.01 5.46
N PRO A 54 7.39 2.42 6.38
CA PRO A 54 6.01 2.87 6.61
C PRO A 54 6.01 4.30 7.14
N GLN A 55 5.34 5.21 6.44
CA GLN A 55 5.24 6.62 6.85
C GLN A 55 4.14 6.82 7.89
N CYS A 56 3.03 6.09 7.76
CA CYS A 56 1.93 6.07 8.72
C CYS A 56 1.37 4.65 8.78
N ALA A 57 1.18 4.14 10.00
CA ALA A 57 0.57 2.85 10.26
C ALA A 57 -0.66 3.04 11.14
N LEU A 58 -1.79 2.49 10.71
CA LEU A 58 -2.94 2.28 11.58
C LEU A 58 -2.81 0.87 12.18
N ILE A 59 -2.57 0.82 13.49
CA ILE A 59 -2.57 -0.40 14.29
C ILE A 59 -4.00 -0.59 14.81
N ARG A 60 -4.59 -1.77 14.61
CA ARG A 60 -5.92 -2.10 15.15
C ARG A 60 -5.85 -2.75 16.51
#